data_AF-A0A6P8UGK7-F1
#
_entry.id   AF-A0A6P8UGK7-F1
#
_cell.length_a   1.000
_cell.length_b   1.000
_cell.length_c   1.000
_cell.angle_alpha   90.00
_cell.angle_beta   90.00
_cell.angle_gamma   90.00
#
_symmetry.space_group_name_H-M   'P 1'
#
loop_
_entity.id
_entity.type
_entity.pdbx_description
1 polymer ?
#
loop_
_entity_poly.entity_id
_entity_poly.type
_entity_poly.pdbx_seq_one_letter_code
_entity_poly.pdbx_strand_id
1 'polypeptide(L)'
;MLRHTKMMAIGCPICNSPYRALSKHLLRNHSVRNLVERRILLLLAKGRINIRLHPCIIAGCEYNGTRLDRHLYRNHVELSRQELHVVLTKLKMKVATKKLHELSLTNPTVAMITSWDVDTVGDDVLSQPPPLSPVIKCDNPDCKEWRMDANRMKAQRDIYAAEVKSLRCMLQQRIKRNRKRMNQRAEDQERVFLRKRSRTESTPKRLSKSKGPSCRKSPIASHTPVSSSSEPASIDTEASSSSPPIHSPWFSGRGRGNRMRDITFPRIMEKYLQGYQDHYEGIDPTVRLQENAVSKISRVKSFLSFMAHGFNRLSDWLFLRDLKRIRGWSRSLIKSSLQVTTSDFYIKNISHFLKYMNETPCKGSRLNQNDMILITSP
;
A
#
# COMPACT_ATOMS: atom_id res chain seq x y z
N MET A 1 21.82 -3.93 -24.82
CA MET A 1 21.76 -5.02 -23.81
C MET A 1 21.67 -4.42 -22.41
N LEU A 2 20.45 -4.13 -21.94
CA LEU A 2 20.19 -3.52 -20.64
C LEU A 2 19.88 -4.62 -19.61
N ARG A 3 20.89 -4.99 -18.82
CA ARG A 3 20.71 -5.87 -17.66
C ARG A 3 19.81 -5.17 -16.66
N HIS A 4 18.61 -5.73 -16.48
CA HIS A 4 17.67 -5.29 -15.48
C HIS A 4 18.29 -5.32 -14.08
N THR A 5 17.96 -4.29 -13.33
CA THR A 5 18.32 -4.00 -11.95
C THR A 5 18.16 -5.22 -11.05
N LYS A 6 19.29 -5.86 -10.75
CA LYS A 6 19.42 -6.84 -9.68
C LYS A 6 19.06 -6.13 -8.37
N MET A 7 17.93 -6.51 -7.77
CA MET A 7 17.60 -6.15 -6.39
C MET A 7 18.86 -6.35 -5.54
N MET A 8 19.38 -5.28 -4.93
CA MET A 8 20.56 -5.38 -4.08
C MET A 8 20.26 -6.41 -2.99
N ALA A 9 20.98 -7.54 -3.05
CA ALA A 9 21.03 -8.50 -1.98
C ALA A 9 21.42 -7.73 -0.72
N ILE A 10 20.64 -7.89 0.35
CA ILE A 10 20.95 -7.29 1.64
C ILE A 10 22.24 -7.95 2.14
N GLY A 11 23.38 -7.30 1.86
CA GLY A 11 24.69 -7.69 2.34
C GLY A 11 24.81 -7.54 3.85
N CYS A 12 25.86 -8.09 4.43
CA CYS A 12 26.19 -7.88 5.84
C CYS A 12 26.27 -6.36 6.11
N PRO A 13 25.65 -5.84 7.19
CA PRO A 13 25.71 -4.41 7.48
C PRO A 13 27.14 -3.92 7.75
N ILE A 14 28.09 -4.80 8.10
CA ILE A 14 29.49 -4.44 8.37
C ILE A 14 30.36 -4.49 7.11
N CYS A 15 30.31 -5.58 6.34
CA CYS A 15 31.23 -5.81 5.21
C CYS A 15 30.55 -5.87 3.84
N ASN A 16 29.24 -5.64 3.79
CA ASN A 16 28.40 -5.71 2.60
C ASN A 16 28.44 -7.05 1.83
N SER A 17 29.06 -8.08 2.40
CA SER A 17 29.19 -9.41 1.77
C SER A 17 27.88 -10.19 1.85
N PRO A 18 27.55 -11.00 0.84
CA PRO A 18 26.38 -11.87 0.89
C PRO A 18 26.55 -12.92 1.99
N TYR A 19 25.47 -13.26 2.69
CA TYR A 19 25.49 -14.24 3.77
C TYR A 19 24.31 -15.21 3.65
N ARG A 20 24.48 -16.45 4.11
CA ARG A 20 23.37 -17.42 4.28
C ARG A 20 22.70 -17.29 5.64
N ALA A 21 23.48 -17.04 6.69
CA ALA A 21 22.99 -16.87 8.06
C ALA A 21 23.75 -15.74 8.76
N LEU A 22 23.14 -14.55 8.84
CA LEU A 22 23.80 -13.34 9.34
C LEU A 22 24.36 -13.51 10.76
N SER A 23 23.64 -14.18 11.66
CA SER A 23 24.10 -14.37 13.04
C SER A 23 25.42 -15.16 13.11
N LYS A 24 25.54 -16.24 12.31
CA LYS A 24 26.76 -17.06 12.23
C LYS A 24 27.90 -16.27 11.56
N HIS A 25 27.57 -15.51 10.53
CA HIS A 25 28.52 -14.64 9.83
C HIS A 25 29.09 -13.55 10.74
N LEU A 26 28.24 -12.84 11.49
CA LEU A 26 28.67 -11.82 12.45
C LEU A 26 29.58 -12.39 13.56
N LEU A 27 29.31 -13.63 14.00
CA LEU A 27 30.13 -14.29 15.02
C LEU A 27 31.50 -14.74 14.47
N ARG A 28 31.54 -15.34 13.28
CA ARG A 28 32.76 -15.97 12.73
C ARG A 28 33.67 -14.98 12.00
N ASN A 29 33.09 -14.03 11.28
CA ASN A 29 33.84 -13.12 10.41
C ASN A 29 34.04 -11.73 11.04
N HIS A 30 33.16 -11.34 11.97
CA HIS A 30 33.22 -10.04 12.63
C HIS A 30 33.36 -10.14 14.15
N SER A 31 33.45 -11.35 14.70
CA SER A 31 33.64 -11.61 16.13
C SER A 31 32.65 -10.88 17.06
N VAL A 32 31.45 -10.52 16.57
CA VAL A 32 30.45 -9.75 17.34
C VAL A 32 29.89 -10.63 18.46
N ARG A 33 30.53 -10.61 19.63
CA ARG A 33 30.18 -11.47 20.78
C ARG A 33 29.04 -10.89 21.62
N ASN A 34 28.89 -9.57 21.65
CA ASN A 34 27.80 -8.92 22.39
C ASN A 34 26.43 -9.23 21.74
N LEU A 35 25.52 -9.80 22.54
CA LEU A 35 24.20 -10.23 22.06
C LEU A 35 23.28 -9.05 21.69
N VAL A 36 23.44 -7.91 22.36
CA VAL A 36 22.66 -6.69 22.12
C VAL A 36 23.14 -6.02 20.83
N GLU A 37 24.45 -5.88 20.65
CA GLU A 37 25.10 -5.43 19.40
C GLU A 37 24.66 -6.28 18.21
N ARG A 38 24.73 -7.61 18.35
CA ARG A 38 24.30 -8.56 17.32
C ARG A 38 22.81 -8.42 17.00
N ARG A 39 21.96 -8.20 18.01
CA ARG A 39 20.52 -7.99 17.82
C ARG A 39 20.24 -6.71 17.03
N ILE A 40 20.97 -5.62 17.30
CA ILE A 40 20.82 -4.35 16.56
C ILE A 40 21.18 -4.56 15.08
N LEU A 41 22.31 -5.22 14.79
CA LEU A 41 22.75 -5.51 13.42
C LEU A 41 21.78 -6.45 12.67
N LEU A 42 21.22 -7.45 13.34
CA LEU A 42 20.20 -8.34 12.77
C LEU A 42 18.91 -7.58 12.42
N LEU A 43 18.50 -6.63 13.26
CA LEU A 43 17.33 -5.79 12.99
C LEU A 43 17.59 -4.81 11.84
N LEU A 44 18.80 -4.24 11.78
CA LEU A 44 19.22 -3.35 10.70
C LEU A 44 19.22 -4.08 9.35
N ALA A 45 19.85 -5.25 9.26
CA ALA A 45 19.89 -6.04 8.02
C ALA A 45 18.49 -6.46 7.56
N LYS A 46 17.59 -6.83 8.48
CA LYS A 46 16.19 -7.14 8.13
C LYS A 46 15.35 -5.89 7.81
N GLY A 47 15.92 -4.69 7.92
CA GLY A 47 15.21 -3.43 7.74
C GLY A 47 14.12 -3.18 8.79
N ARG A 48 14.19 -3.84 9.96
CA ARG A 48 13.18 -3.80 11.03
C ARG A 48 13.52 -2.85 12.18
N ILE A 49 14.57 -2.05 12.04
CA ILE A 49 14.88 -1.06 13.06
C ILE A 49 13.77 0.00 13.16
N ASN A 50 13.40 0.33 14.40
CA ASN A 50 12.27 1.20 14.69
C ASN A 50 12.67 2.67 14.50
N ILE A 51 12.02 3.35 13.54
CA ILE A 51 12.21 4.77 13.22
C ILE A 51 10.97 5.62 13.55
N ARG A 52 9.98 5.05 14.26
CA ARG A 52 8.65 5.67 14.45
C ARG A 52 8.68 7.00 15.18
N LEU A 53 9.63 7.18 16.10
CA LEU A 53 9.74 8.38 16.93
C LEU A 53 10.82 9.35 16.41
N HIS A 54 11.40 9.07 15.24
CA HIS A 54 12.36 9.99 14.63
C HIS A 54 11.64 11.09 13.85
N PRO A 55 12.15 12.34 13.88
CA PRO A 55 11.61 13.41 13.04
C PRO A 55 11.88 13.13 11.56
N CYS A 56 11.10 13.77 10.69
CA CYS A 56 11.33 13.73 9.26
C CYS A 56 12.67 14.40 8.93
N ILE A 57 13.47 13.73 8.09
CA ILE A 57 14.79 14.22 7.67
C ILE A 57 14.73 15.06 6.39
N ILE A 58 13.53 15.31 5.86
CA ILE A 58 13.37 16.13 4.66
C ILE A 58 13.33 17.59 5.08
N ALA A 59 14.28 18.38 4.55
CA ALA A 59 14.40 19.79 4.83
C ALA A 59 13.06 20.53 4.62
N GLY A 60 12.63 21.25 5.66
CA GLY A 60 11.36 21.97 5.67
C GLY A 60 10.14 21.16 6.13
N CYS A 61 10.33 19.91 6.54
CA CYS A 61 9.28 19.10 7.12
C CYS A 61 9.39 19.02 8.64
N GLU A 62 8.36 19.46 9.34
CA GLU A 62 8.30 19.45 10.81
C GLU A 62 7.58 18.21 11.36
N TYR A 63 7.43 17.15 10.56
CA TYR A 63 6.73 15.95 11.01
C TYR A 63 7.56 15.16 12.03
N ASN A 64 6.96 14.89 13.17
CA ASN A 64 7.54 14.24 14.35
C ASN A 64 6.57 13.20 14.96
N GLY A 65 5.68 12.64 14.13
CA GLY A 65 4.69 11.66 14.56
C GLY A 65 5.13 10.20 14.44
N THR A 66 4.33 9.29 15.00
CA THR A 66 4.62 7.85 15.17
C THR A 66 4.72 7.01 13.88
N ARG A 67 4.41 7.59 12.72
CA ARG A 67 4.34 6.88 11.43
C ARG A 67 5.11 7.60 10.34
N LEU A 68 6.38 7.89 10.63
CA LEU A 68 7.31 8.50 9.68
C LEU A 68 7.37 7.76 8.35
N ASP A 69 7.33 6.41 8.37
CA ASP A 69 7.24 5.56 7.18
C ASP A 69 6.10 5.99 6.24
N ARG A 70 4.89 6.09 6.78
CA ARG A 70 3.69 6.44 6.01
C ARG A 70 3.68 7.90 5.61
N HIS A 71 4.18 8.78 6.48
CA HIS A 71 4.30 10.20 6.21
C HIS A 71 5.19 10.43 4.98
N LEU A 72 6.37 9.81 4.94
CA LEU A 72 7.30 9.88 3.81
C LEU A 72 6.63 9.50 2.48
N TYR A 73 5.84 8.42 2.43
CA TYR A 73 5.15 8.02 1.19
C TYR A 73 3.96 8.90 0.79
N ARG A 74 3.31 9.61 1.72
CA ARG A 74 2.06 10.33 1.46
C ARG A 74 2.21 11.84 1.32
N ASN A 75 3.20 12.40 2.01
CA ASN A 75 3.37 13.84 2.16
C ASN A 75 4.55 14.38 1.37
N HIS A 76 5.46 13.50 0.93
CA HIS A 76 6.62 13.84 0.11
C HIS A 76 6.48 13.28 -1.29
N VAL A 77 5.53 13.86 -2.05
CA VAL A 77 5.29 13.50 -3.45
C VAL A 77 6.44 13.91 -4.36
N GLU A 78 7.28 14.83 -3.90
CA GLU A 78 8.50 15.30 -4.56
C GLU A 78 9.62 14.26 -4.59
N LEU A 79 9.51 13.18 -3.81
CA LEU A 79 10.49 12.09 -3.81
C LEU A 79 9.92 10.86 -4.52
N SER A 80 10.71 10.31 -5.44
CA SER A 80 10.40 9.03 -6.06
C SER A 80 10.46 7.89 -5.03
N ARG A 81 9.86 6.74 -5.37
CA ARG A 81 9.90 5.55 -4.50
C ARG A 81 11.32 5.06 -4.22
N GLN A 82 12.24 5.22 -5.16
CA GLN A 82 13.64 4.83 -5.00
C GLN A 82 14.36 5.78 -4.03
N GLU A 83 14.17 7.08 -4.19
CA GLU A 83 14.73 8.08 -3.28
C GLU A 83 14.19 7.93 -1.86
N LEU A 84 12.88 7.70 -1.70
CA LEU A 84 12.27 7.39 -0.40
C LEU A 84 12.87 6.14 0.25
N HIS A 85 13.17 5.11 -0.54
CA HIS A 85 13.83 3.90 -0.03
C HIS A 85 15.25 4.18 0.46
N VAL A 86 16.02 4.98 -0.28
CA VAL A 86 17.37 5.41 0.12
C VAL A 86 17.30 6.24 1.40
N VAL A 87 16.40 7.22 1.47
CA VAL A 87 16.16 8.06 2.66
C VAL A 87 15.81 7.21 3.89
N LEU A 88 14.88 6.26 3.74
CA LEU A 88 14.52 5.34 4.83
C LEU A 88 15.68 4.44 5.27
N THR A 89 16.48 3.95 4.33
CA THR A 89 17.63 3.09 4.63
C THR A 89 18.72 3.88 5.37
N LYS A 90 19.01 5.10 4.92
CA LYS A 90 19.93 6.03 5.61
C LYS A 90 19.45 6.35 7.02
N LEU A 91 18.16 6.65 7.20
CA LEU A 91 17.61 6.91 8.53
C LEU A 91 17.71 5.69 9.45
N LYS A 92 17.38 4.51 8.94
CA LYS A 92 17.51 3.24 9.69
C LYS A 92 18.96 2.98 10.10
N MET A 93 19.91 3.24 9.21
CA MET A 93 21.34 3.16 9.50
C MET A 93 21.71 4.11 10.64
N LYS A 94 21.34 5.40 10.52
CA LYS A 94 21.61 6.43 11.54
C LYS A 94 21.07 6.06 12.92
N VAL A 95 19.86 5.51 12.99
CA VAL A 95 19.27 5.02 14.25
C VAL A 95 20.03 3.82 14.80
N ALA A 96 20.49 2.90 13.94
CA ALA A 96 21.30 1.75 14.38
C ALA A 96 22.63 2.22 14.97
N THR A 97 23.32 3.12 14.29
CA THR A 97 24.58 3.71 14.75
C THR A 97 24.41 4.39 16.09
N LYS A 98 23.36 5.21 16.26
CA LYS A 98 23.06 5.86 17.56
C LYS A 98 22.86 4.83 18.68
N LYS A 99 22.12 3.75 18.43
CA LYS A 99 21.92 2.68 19.42
C LYS A 99 23.19 1.91 19.76
N LEU A 100 24.06 1.68 18.77
CA LEU A 100 25.35 1.05 19.00
C LEU A 100 26.26 1.97 19.82
N HIS A 101 26.24 3.27 19.55
CA HIS A 101 26.97 4.24 20.35
C HIS A 101 26.45 4.33 21.78
N GLU A 102 25.14 4.45 21.99
CA GLU A 102 24.54 4.38 23.33
C GLU A 102 24.97 3.11 24.09
N LEU A 103 25.04 1.96 23.40
CA LEU A 103 25.52 0.71 23.98
C LEU A 103 27.02 0.78 24.33
N SER A 104 27.86 1.45 23.54
CA SER A 104 29.29 1.65 23.86
C SER A 104 29.48 2.45 25.14
N LEU A 105 28.63 3.45 25.38
CA LEU A 105 28.68 4.30 26.57
C LEU A 105 28.27 3.55 27.86
N THR A 106 27.54 2.43 27.74
CA THR A 106 27.16 1.60 28.89
C THR A 106 28.28 0.71 29.45
N ASN A 107 29.53 0.84 28.95
CA ASN A 107 30.68 0.02 29.34
C ASN A 107 30.35 -1.49 29.40
N PRO A 108 29.96 -2.10 28.26
CA PRO A 108 29.51 -3.48 28.25
C PRO A 108 30.63 -4.44 28.66
N THR A 109 30.32 -5.41 29.53
CA THR A 109 31.24 -6.44 30.03
C THR A 109 31.90 -7.25 28.91
N VAL A 110 31.24 -7.35 27.75
CA VAL A 110 31.79 -7.95 26.53
C VAL A 110 32.10 -6.83 25.55
N ALA A 111 33.39 -6.70 25.21
CA ALA A 111 33.90 -5.72 24.25
C ALA A 111 33.09 -5.74 22.95
N MET A 112 32.64 -4.56 22.53
CA MET A 112 31.96 -4.39 21.24
C MET A 112 32.99 -4.20 20.13
N ILE A 113 32.65 -4.69 18.94
CA ILE A 113 33.55 -4.59 17.78
C ILE A 113 33.07 -3.54 16.80
N THR A 114 31.76 -3.26 16.75
CA THR A 114 31.22 -2.18 15.92
C THR A 114 31.43 -0.82 16.60
N SER A 115 32.64 -0.26 16.52
CA SER A 115 32.88 1.17 16.68
C SER A 115 32.55 1.86 15.35
N TRP A 116 31.27 2.02 15.07
CA TRP A 116 30.86 2.89 13.99
C TRP A 116 30.91 4.29 14.58
N ASP A 117 31.87 5.10 14.13
CA ASP A 117 31.87 6.52 14.47
C ASP A 117 30.50 7.07 14.11
N VAL A 118 29.85 7.66 15.12
CA VAL A 118 28.64 8.42 14.88
C VAL A 118 29.11 9.63 14.11
N ASP A 119 29.07 9.54 12.79
CA ASP A 119 28.86 10.70 11.97
C ASP A 119 27.51 11.28 12.41
N THR A 120 27.54 12.13 13.42
CA THR A 120 26.52 13.15 13.72
C THR A 120 26.45 14.16 12.57
N VAL A 121 26.70 13.74 11.34
CA VAL A 121 26.34 14.43 10.14
C VAL A 121 24.84 14.16 9.97
N GLY A 122 24.02 14.98 10.66
CA GLY A 122 22.93 15.58 9.91
C GLY A 122 23.53 16.21 8.67
N ASP A 123 22.75 16.39 7.61
CA ASP A 123 23.11 17.24 6.47
C ASP A 123 23.29 18.74 6.89
N ASP A 124 23.81 18.98 8.09
CA ASP A 124 24.02 20.21 8.84
C ASP A 124 25.31 20.18 9.72
N VAL A 125 26.16 19.13 9.63
CA VAL A 125 27.47 19.10 10.32
C VAL A 125 28.56 18.58 9.39
N LEU A 126 28.85 19.35 8.34
CA LEU A 126 30.24 19.56 7.94
C LEU A 126 30.67 20.86 8.61
N SER A 127 31.75 20.77 9.40
CA SER A 127 32.30 21.80 10.30
C SER A 127 31.77 21.79 11.74
N GLN A 128 31.96 20.70 12.47
CA GLN A 128 32.50 20.86 13.84
C GLN A 128 33.90 20.23 13.83
N PRO A 129 34.97 21.00 14.08
CA PRO A 129 36.28 20.41 14.34
C PRO A 129 36.20 19.57 15.63
N PRO A 130 37.09 18.58 15.80
CA PRO A 130 37.16 17.75 17.01
C PRO A 130 37.25 18.62 18.28
N PRO A 131 36.84 18.09 19.46
CA PRO A 131 36.91 18.83 20.71
C PRO A 131 38.31 19.41 20.85
N LEU A 132 38.33 20.74 21.03
CA LEU A 132 39.51 21.60 21.03
C LEU A 132 40.69 20.96 21.79
N SER A 133 41.60 20.33 21.05
CA SER A 133 43.01 20.66 21.24
C SER A 133 43.15 22.14 20.87
N PRO A 134 43.94 22.94 21.61
CA PRO A 134 43.89 24.40 21.52
C PRO A 134 43.93 24.86 20.08
N VAL A 135 43.01 25.76 19.68
CA VAL A 135 42.92 26.32 18.32
C VAL A 135 44.27 26.92 17.97
N ILE A 136 45.12 26.16 17.30
CA ILE A 136 46.28 26.69 16.62
C ILE A 136 45.68 27.44 15.44
N LYS A 137 45.65 28.78 15.52
CA LYS A 137 45.40 29.63 14.37
C LYS A 137 46.49 29.27 13.35
N CYS A 138 46.12 28.48 12.34
CA CYS A 138 47.03 28.18 11.25
C CYS A 138 47.18 29.47 10.44
N ASP A 139 48.35 30.11 10.55
CA ASP A 139 48.70 31.37 9.89
C ASP A 139 49.08 31.20 8.42
N ASN A 140 48.91 30.00 7.84
CA ASN A 140 49.14 29.77 6.42
C ASN A 140 48.07 30.51 5.57
N PRO A 141 48.46 31.42 4.65
CA PRO A 141 47.53 32.16 3.80
C PRO A 141 46.62 31.24 2.96
N ASP A 142 47.13 30.12 2.46
CA ASP A 142 46.35 29.15 1.68
C ASP A 142 45.25 28.52 2.54
N CYS A 143 45.56 28.17 3.80
CA CYS A 143 44.58 27.60 4.73
C CYS A 143 43.47 28.61 5.10
N LYS A 144 43.81 29.91 5.14
CA LYS A 144 42.83 30.98 5.36
C LYS A 144 41.90 31.12 4.16
N GLU A 145 42.43 31.10 2.95
CA GLU A 145 41.64 31.18 1.71
C GLU A 145 40.70 29.97 1.58
N TRP A 146 41.21 28.74 1.74
CA TRP A 146 40.40 27.52 1.74
C TRP A 146 39.28 27.55 2.79
N ARG A 147 39.54 28.10 3.98
CA ARG A 147 38.52 28.25 5.03
C ARG A 147 37.45 29.26 4.64
N MET A 148 37.84 30.38 4.03
CA MET A 148 36.91 31.39 3.53
C MET A 148 36.05 30.84 2.40
N ASP A 149 36.62 30.06 1.48
CA ASP A 149 35.89 29.42 0.39
C ASP A 149 34.97 28.31 0.88
N ALA A 150 35.42 27.48 1.84
CA ALA A 150 34.55 26.50 2.48
C ALA A 150 33.35 27.17 3.17
N ASN A 151 33.58 28.30 3.84
CA ASN A 151 32.51 29.08 4.46
C ASN A 151 31.58 29.74 3.42
N ARG A 152 32.12 30.25 2.32
CA ARG A 152 31.34 30.82 1.20
C ARG A 152 30.45 29.75 0.56
N MET A 153 31.01 28.58 0.29
CA MET A 153 30.27 27.44 -0.27
C MET A 153 29.21 26.90 0.70
N LYS A 154 29.49 26.93 2.02
CA LYS A 154 28.51 26.59 3.05
C LYS A 154 27.36 27.60 3.07
N ALA A 155 27.66 28.90 3.10
CA ALA A 155 26.64 29.95 3.06
C ALA A 155 25.76 29.85 1.80
N GLN A 156 26.37 29.57 0.64
CA GLN A 156 25.64 29.41 -0.61
C GLN A 156 24.75 28.16 -0.61
N ARG A 157 25.21 27.04 -0.04
CA ARG A 157 24.39 25.85 0.18
C ARG A 157 23.18 26.15 1.08
N ASP A 158 23.39 26.90 2.14
CA ASP A 158 22.34 27.24 3.11
C ASP A 158 21.27 28.13 2.47
N ILE A 159 21.67 29.07 1.61
CA ILE A 159 20.75 29.90 0.80
C ILE A 159 19.89 29.02 -0.10
N TYR A 160 20.51 28.12 -0.89
CA TYR A 160 19.75 27.23 -1.79
C TYR A 160 18.86 26.26 -1.01
N ALA A 161 19.31 25.76 0.15
CA ALA A 161 18.50 24.90 1.01
C ALA A 161 17.25 25.63 1.53
N ALA A 162 17.39 26.90 1.92
CA ALA A 162 16.27 27.75 2.33
C ALA A 162 15.29 28.01 1.18
N GLU A 163 15.79 28.27 -0.03
CA GLU A 163 14.98 28.48 -1.23
C GLU A 163 14.19 27.21 -1.60
N VAL A 164 14.84 26.04 -1.64
CA VAL A 164 14.19 24.75 -1.88
C VAL A 164 13.14 24.46 -0.82
N LYS A 165 13.41 24.77 0.46
CA LYS A 165 12.43 24.65 1.54
C LYS A 165 11.20 25.54 1.30
N SER A 166 11.41 26.79 0.90
CA SER A 166 10.32 27.72 0.56
C SER A 166 9.48 27.22 -0.62
N LEU A 167 10.12 26.82 -1.72
CA LEU A 167 9.47 26.27 -2.91
C LEU A 167 8.64 25.01 -2.59
N ARG A 168 9.21 24.09 -1.79
CA ARG A 168 8.49 22.89 -1.33
C ARG A 168 7.28 23.23 -0.47
N CYS A 169 7.41 24.19 0.45
CA CYS A 169 6.28 24.65 1.28
C CYS A 169 5.16 25.22 0.41
N MET A 170 5.48 26.09 -0.55
CA MET A 170 4.51 26.66 -1.49
C MET A 170 3.79 25.58 -2.31
N LEU A 171 4.54 24.59 -2.83
CA LEU A 171 3.96 23.47 -3.58
C LEU A 171 3.01 22.65 -2.72
N GLN A 172 3.41 22.31 -1.48
CA GLN A 172 2.57 21.56 -0.54
C GLN A 172 1.30 22.34 -0.18
N GLN A 173 1.39 23.66 0.03
CA GLN A 173 0.22 24.51 0.27
C GLN A 173 -0.72 24.53 -0.94
N ARG A 174 -0.18 24.61 -2.17
CA ARG A 174 -0.99 24.58 -3.41
C ARG A 174 -1.72 23.24 -3.57
N ILE A 175 -1.04 22.12 -3.30
CA ILE A 175 -1.65 20.78 -3.33
C ILE A 175 -2.75 20.67 -2.27
N LYS A 176 -2.52 21.13 -1.03
CA LYS A 176 -3.53 21.14 0.04
C LYS A 176 -4.76 21.97 -0.34
N ARG A 177 -4.57 23.17 -0.91
CA ARG A 177 -5.66 24.04 -1.39
C ARG A 177 -6.45 23.36 -2.52
N ASN A 178 -5.77 22.79 -3.50
CA ASN A 178 -6.44 22.06 -4.59
C ASN A 178 -7.24 20.87 -4.07
N ARG A 179 -6.70 20.10 -3.12
CA ARG A 179 -7.41 18.98 -2.48
C ARG A 179 -8.64 19.45 -1.71
N LYS A 180 -8.56 20.57 -0.97
CA LYS A 180 -9.71 21.18 -0.28
C LYS A 180 -10.79 21.61 -1.28
N ARG A 181 -10.41 22.25 -2.39
CA ARG A 181 -11.35 22.64 -3.46
C ARG A 181 -12.02 21.44 -4.12
N MET A 182 -11.28 20.36 -4.37
CA MET A 182 -11.83 19.12 -4.91
C MET A 182 -12.83 18.46 -3.95
N ASN A 183 -12.51 18.40 -2.66
CA ASN A 183 -13.42 17.89 -1.64
C ASN A 183 -14.68 18.77 -1.53
N GLN A 184 -14.54 20.09 -1.53
CA GLN A 184 -15.68 21.00 -1.44
C GLN A 184 -16.62 20.84 -2.64
N ARG A 185 -16.07 20.71 -3.85
CA ARG A 185 -16.85 20.42 -5.07
C ARG A 185 -17.62 19.10 -4.98
N ALA A 186 -17.01 18.06 -4.39
CA ALA A 186 -17.68 16.78 -4.17
C ALA A 186 -18.83 16.92 -3.15
N GLU A 187 -18.62 17.64 -2.05
CA GLU A 187 -19.66 17.91 -1.05
C GLU A 187 -20.81 18.77 -1.62
N ASP A 188 -20.50 19.77 -2.44
CA ASP A 188 -21.51 20.60 -3.09
C ASP A 188 -22.33 19.81 -4.12
N GLN A 189 -21.67 18.94 -4.89
CA GLN A 189 -22.37 17.99 -5.79
C GLN A 189 -23.30 17.06 -5.00
N GLU A 190 -22.87 16.55 -3.85
CA GLU A 190 -23.67 15.69 -2.99
C GLU A 190 -24.87 16.44 -2.38
N ARG A 191 -24.68 17.69 -1.92
CA ARG A 191 -25.79 18.55 -1.45
C ARG A 191 -26.82 18.84 -2.53
N VAL A 192 -26.39 19.13 -3.76
CA VAL A 192 -27.29 19.37 -4.90
C VAL A 192 -28.06 18.10 -5.25
N PHE A 193 -27.41 16.93 -5.21
CA PHE A 193 -28.07 15.64 -5.44
C PHE A 193 -29.15 15.33 -4.39
N LEU A 194 -28.85 15.54 -3.11
CA LEU A 194 -29.81 15.36 -2.00
C LEU A 194 -31.02 16.29 -2.13
N ARG A 195 -30.80 17.58 -2.45
CA ARG A 195 -31.88 18.55 -2.68
C ARG A 195 -32.81 18.16 -3.84
N LYS A 196 -32.28 17.59 -4.93
CA LYS A 196 -33.09 17.13 -6.06
C LYS A 196 -33.98 15.93 -5.68
N ARG A 197 -33.47 15.02 -4.83
CA ARG A 197 -34.21 13.84 -4.36
C ARG A 197 -35.40 14.19 -3.45
N SER A 198 -35.27 15.19 -2.58
CA SER A 198 -36.36 15.64 -1.69
C SER A 198 -37.52 16.32 -2.45
N ARG A 199 -37.25 16.86 -3.64
CA ARG A 199 -38.25 17.55 -4.48
C ARG A 199 -39.11 16.59 -5.31
N THR A 200 -38.64 15.36 -5.54
CA THR A 200 -39.38 14.32 -6.29
C THR A 200 -40.29 13.46 -5.41
N GLU A 201 -40.19 13.56 -4.08
CA GLU A 201 -41.02 12.80 -3.12
C GLU A 201 -42.25 13.57 -2.61
N SER A 202 -42.49 14.81 -3.07
CA SER A 202 -43.55 15.71 -2.56
C SER A 202 -44.75 15.87 -3.52
N THR A 203 -45.06 14.85 -4.34
CA THR A 203 -46.36 14.79 -5.07
C THR A 203 -47.36 13.94 -4.27
N PRO A 204 -48.45 14.50 -3.73
CA PRO A 204 -49.38 13.75 -2.89
C PRO A 204 -50.36 12.91 -3.74
N LYS A 205 -50.29 11.59 -3.61
CA LYS A 205 -51.34 10.66 -4.07
C LYS A 205 -52.58 10.83 -3.18
N ARG A 206 -53.66 11.30 -3.79
CA ARG A 206 -55.00 11.40 -3.20
C ARG A 206 -55.53 9.99 -2.92
N LEU A 207 -55.68 9.65 -1.64
CA LEU A 207 -56.34 8.44 -1.15
C LEU A 207 -57.86 8.59 -1.29
N SER A 208 -58.53 7.66 -1.96
CA SER A 208 -59.94 7.32 -1.70
C SER A 208 -60.02 5.84 -1.29
N LYS A 209 -60.94 5.58 -0.36
CA LYS A 209 -60.91 4.50 0.63
C LYS A 209 -62.28 3.80 0.60
N SER A 210 -62.31 2.48 0.41
CA SER A 210 -63.41 1.58 0.80
C SER A 210 -62.84 0.15 0.89
N LYS A 211 -62.78 -0.46 2.09
CA LYS A 211 -63.71 -1.47 2.66
C LYS A 211 -64.03 -2.60 1.67
N GLY A 212 -63.86 -3.90 1.91
CA GLY A 212 -63.50 -4.78 3.03
C GLY A 212 -63.44 -6.23 2.48
N PRO A 213 -63.19 -7.26 3.30
CA PRO A 213 -62.59 -8.55 2.86
C PRO A 213 -63.60 -9.69 2.64
N SER A 214 -63.32 -10.66 1.76
CA SER A 214 -63.54 -12.11 2.00
C SER A 214 -63.15 -13.02 0.80
N CYS A 215 -62.47 -14.12 1.16
CA CYS A 215 -62.22 -15.43 0.56
C CYS A 215 -62.77 -15.88 -0.83
N ARG A 216 -61.83 -16.52 -1.56
CA ARG A 216 -61.90 -17.82 -2.29
C ARG A 216 -62.76 -17.95 -3.56
N LYS A 217 -62.08 -18.05 -4.71
CA LYS A 217 -61.93 -19.25 -5.60
C LYS A 217 -61.58 -18.81 -7.04
N SER A 218 -60.51 -19.38 -7.60
CA SER A 218 -60.34 -19.57 -9.07
C SER A 218 -61.37 -20.61 -9.56
N PRO A 219 -61.61 -20.86 -10.87
CA PRO A 219 -60.82 -20.51 -12.07
C PRO A 219 -61.65 -20.07 -13.31
N ILE A 220 -60.97 -19.85 -14.44
CA ILE A 220 -61.32 -20.26 -15.84
C ILE A 220 -60.91 -19.21 -16.89
N ALA A 221 -59.93 -19.65 -17.69
CA ALA A 221 -59.76 -19.55 -19.14
C ALA A 221 -59.84 -18.21 -19.90
N SER A 222 -58.74 -18.01 -20.66
CA SER A 222 -58.64 -17.60 -22.07
C SER A 222 -59.38 -16.35 -22.53
N HIS A 223 -58.66 -15.41 -23.15
CA HIS A 223 -58.81 -15.02 -24.56
C HIS A 223 -57.77 -13.93 -24.88
N THR A 224 -56.80 -14.25 -25.74
CA THR A 224 -56.13 -13.31 -26.66
C THR A 224 -57.10 -13.03 -27.82
N PRO A 225 -57.09 -11.85 -28.50
CA PRO A 225 -56.07 -11.57 -29.54
C PRO A 225 -55.73 -10.05 -29.72
N VAL A 226 -54.49 -9.67 -30.04
CA VAL A 226 -53.95 -9.26 -31.37
C VAL A 226 -53.72 -7.74 -31.54
N SER A 227 -52.48 -7.44 -31.97
CA SER A 227 -51.91 -6.36 -32.81
C SER A 227 -52.62 -5.01 -32.98
N SER A 228 -51.85 -3.92 -32.91
CA SER A 228 -51.19 -3.30 -34.08
C SER A 228 -50.62 -1.91 -33.77
N SER A 229 -49.31 -1.76 -34.03
CA SER A 229 -48.62 -0.59 -34.63
C SER A 229 -49.32 0.77 -34.72
N SER A 230 -48.65 1.82 -34.21
CA SER A 230 -48.09 2.92 -35.04
C SER A 230 -47.52 4.06 -34.17
N GLU A 231 -46.20 4.26 -34.29
CA GLU A 231 -45.49 5.55 -34.16
C GLU A 231 -46.00 6.54 -35.26
N PRO A 232 -45.86 7.89 -35.13
CA PRO A 232 -44.53 8.53 -35.26
C PRO A 232 -44.27 9.86 -34.51
N ALA A 233 -42.96 10.12 -34.35
CA ALA A 233 -42.21 11.40 -34.44
C ALA A 233 -42.68 12.61 -33.62
N SER A 234 -41.86 13.43 -32.94
CA SER A 234 -40.41 13.71 -32.90
C SER A 234 -40.26 14.81 -31.82
N ILE A 235 -39.20 14.94 -31.02
CA ILE A 235 -37.99 15.75 -31.27
C ILE A 235 -37.10 15.66 -29.99
N ASP A 236 -35.82 15.35 -30.21
CA ASP A 236 -34.57 15.67 -29.50
C ASP A 236 -34.60 16.26 -28.08
N THR A 237 -33.85 15.64 -27.16
CA THR A 237 -32.89 16.32 -26.26
C THR A 237 -31.98 15.28 -25.57
N GLU A 238 -30.67 15.49 -25.70
CA GLU A 238 -29.60 14.75 -25.02
C GLU A 238 -29.79 14.68 -23.50
N ALA A 239 -30.09 13.48 -22.98
CA ALA A 239 -30.13 13.22 -21.55
C ALA A 239 -28.85 12.47 -21.12
N SER A 240 -27.86 13.23 -20.63
CA SER A 240 -26.75 12.69 -19.84
C SER A 240 -27.28 11.93 -18.62
N SER A 241 -27.25 10.61 -18.73
CA SER A 241 -27.64 9.65 -17.71
C SER A 241 -26.69 9.71 -16.51
N SER A 242 -27.10 10.33 -15.41
CA SER A 242 -26.44 10.12 -14.12
C SER A 242 -26.95 8.81 -13.49
N SER A 243 -26.36 7.69 -13.92
CA SER A 243 -26.60 6.39 -13.31
C SER A 243 -26.23 6.43 -11.82
N PRO A 244 -27.01 5.77 -10.93
CA PRO A 244 -26.65 5.61 -9.52
C PRO A 244 -25.31 4.86 -9.39
N PRO A 245 -24.55 5.03 -8.27
CA PRO A 245 -23.29 4.34 -8.08
C PRO A 245 -23.52 2.83 -8.24
N ILE A 246 -22.92 2.27 -9.29
CA ILE A 246 -23.02 0.84 -9.60
C ILE A 246 -22.24 0.10 -8.52
N HIS A 247 -22.95 -0.29 -7.46
CA HIS A 247 -22.44 -1.20 -6.46
C HIS A 247 -22.18 -2.53 -7.14
N SER A 248 -20.90 -2.79 -7.44
CA SER A 248 -20.50 -4.03 -8.08
C SER A 248 -20.99 -5.21 -7.23
N PRO A 249 -21.74 -6.16 -7.84
CA PRO A 249 -22.39 -7.25 -7.12
C PRO A 249 -21.40 -8.24 -6.48
N TRP A 250 -20.10 -8.05 -6.72
CA TRP A 250 -19.00 -8.85 -6.17
C TRP A 250 -18.47 -8.30 -4.83
N PHE A 251 -18.78 -7.04 -4.50
CA PHE A 251 -18.18 -6.33 -3.35
C PHE A 251 -19.21 -5.82 -2.34
N SER A 252 -20.50 -5.89 -2.67
CA SER A 252 -21.60 -5.50 -1.77
C SER A 252 -21.71 -6.48 -0.59
N GLY A 253 -22.05 -5.96 0.59
CA GLY A 253 -22.13 -6.71 1.85
C GLY A 253 -23.13 -7.87 1.87
N ARG A 254 -23.59 -8.27 3.07
CA ARG A 254 -24.48 -9.44 3.28
C ARG A 254 -25.92 -9.27 2.73
N GLY A 255 -26.13 -8.52 1.65
CA GLY A 255 -27.42 -8.38 0.97
C GLY A 255 -27.69 -9.50 -0.05
N ARG A 256 -28.95 -9.62 -0.49
CA ARG A 256 -29.42 -10.63 -1.46
C ARG A 256 -28.84 -10.47 -2.88
N GLY A 257 -28.24 -9.32 -3.21
CA GLY A 257 -27.63 -9.06 -4.52
C GLY A 257 -26.14 -9.42 -4.65
N ASN A 258 -25.54 -10.06 -3.63
CA ASN A 258 -24.13 -10.43 -3.68
C ASN A 258 -23.93 -11.76 -4.44
N ARG A 259 -23.36 -11.67 -5.64
CA ARG A 259 -23.05 -12.82 -6.53
C ARG A 259 -22.02 -13.79 -5.95
N MET A 260 -21.33 -13.45 -4.87
CA MET A 260 -20.42 -14.38 -4.19
C MET A 260 -21.14 -15.58 -3.57
N ARG A 261 -22.45 -15.48 -3.26
CA ARG A 261 -23.21 -16.58 -2.65
C ARG A 261 -23.55 -17.69 -3.63
N ASP A 262 -23.65 -17.36 -4.90
CA ASP A 262 -24.08 -18.30 -5.94
C ASP A 262 -22.96 -19.28 -6.33
N ILE A 263 -21.74 -19.08 -5.79
CA ILE A 263 -20.56 -19.88 -6.10
C ILE A 263 -20.07 -20.55 -4.83
N THR A 264 -20.21 -21.87 -4.78
CA THR A 264 -19.66 -22.71 -3.72
C THR A 264 -18.36 -23.35 -4.23
N PHE A 265 -17.25 -23.16 -3.50
CA PHE A 265 -15.97 -23.72 -3.91
C PHE A 265 -15.89 -25.22 -3.56
N PRO A 266 -15.33 -26.06 -4.45
CA PRO A 266 -15.03 -27.45 -4.11
C PRO A 266 -14.13 -27.57 -2.88
N ARG A 267 -14.34 -28.63 -2.07
CA ARG A 267 -13.56 -28.91 -0.84
C ARG A 267 -12.05 -28.86 -1.04
N ILE A 268 -11.56 -29.30 -2.20
CA ILE A 268 -10.13 -29.27 -2.56
C ILE A 268 -9.61 -27.83 -2.62
N MET A 269 -10.38 -26.91 -3.21
CA MET A 269 -10.02 -25.49 -3.27
C MET A 269 -10.09 -24.85 -1.89
N GLU A 270 -11.13 -25.16 -1.11
CA GLU A 270 -11.27 -24.63 0.24
C GLU A 270 -10.12 -25.06 1.14
N LYS A 271 -9.72 -26.33 1.07
CA LYS A 271 -8.55 -26.85 1.79
C LYS A 271 -7.26 -26.15 1.37
N TYR A 272 -7.11 -25.84 0.09
CA TYR A 272 -5.94 -25.11 -0.41
C TYR A 272 -5.93 -23.65 0.07
N LEU A 273 -7.08 -22.98 0.07
CA LEU A 273 -7.23 -21.63 0.62
C LEU A 273 -6.99 -21.59 2.13
N GLN A 274 -7.35 -22.64 2.86
CA GLN A 274 -7.03 -22.78 4.28
C GLN A 274 -5.51 -22.90 4.47
N GLY A 275 -4.81 -23.71 3.68
CA GLY A 275 -3.34 -23.78 3.73
C GLY A 275 -2.65 -22.44 3.43
N TYR A 276 -3.24 -21.63 2.53
CA TYR A 276 -2.77 -20.26 2.29
C TYR A 276 -3.06 -19.31 3.47
N GLN A 277 -4.16 -19.53 4.19
CA GLN A 277 -4.48 -18.79 5.41
C GLN A 277 -3.46 -19.10 6.51
N ASP A 278 -3.23 -20.39 6.76
CA ASP A 278 -2.30 -20.88 7.78
C ASP A 278 -0.86 -20.38 7.50
N HIS A 279 -0.47 -20.33 6.21
CA HIS A 279 0.81 -19.75 5.79
C HIS A 279 0.98 -18.28 6.22
N TYR A 280 -0.11 -17.50 6.26
CA TYR A 280 -0.08 -16.11 6.72
C TYR A 280 -0.19 -15.94 8.23
N GLU A 281 -0.91 -16.84 8.88
CA GLU A 281 -1.07 -16.84 10.33
C GLU A 281 0.23 -17.25 11.03
N GLY A 282 0.97 -18.21 10.47
CA GLY A 282 2.20 -18.73 11.06
C GLY A 282 1.90 -19.63 12.26
N ILE A 283 2.93 -19.92 13.07
CA ILE A 283 2.88 -20.95 14.11
C ILE A 283 2.12 -20.47 15.36
N ASP A 284 2.10 -19.15 15.64
CA ASP A 284 1.39 -18.54 16.79
C ASP A 284 0.79 -17.16 16.42
N PRO A 285 -0.38 -17.11 15.75
CA PRO A 285 -0.97 -15.85 15.33
C PRO A 285 -1.67 -15.11 16.48
N THR A 286 -1.40 -13.81 16.61
CA THR A 286 -2.27 -12.93 17.43
C THR A 286 -3.68 -12.86 16.85
N VAL A 287 -4.71 -12.58 17.67
CA VAL A 287 -6.10 -12.39 17.22
C VAL A 287 -6.19 -11.42 16.03
N ARG A 288 -5.44 -10.31 16.09
CA ARG A 288 -5.37 -9.32 15.01
C ARG A 288 -4.75 -9.88 13.73
N LEU A 289 -3.80 -10.81 13.84
CA LEU A 289 -3.20 -11.46 12.67
C LEU A 289 -4.19 -12.44 12.03
N GLN A 290 -4.97 -13.17 12.83
CA GLN A 290 -6.05 -14.05 12.37
C GLN A 290 -7.13 -13.26 11.62
N GLU A 291 -7.63 -12.16 12.20
CA GLU A 291 -8.62 -11.29 11.55
C GLU A 291 -8.11 -10.72 10.22
N ASN A 292 -6.83 -10.36 10.17
CA ASN A 292 -6.18 -9.88 8.95
C ASN A 292 -6.05 -11.01 7.91
N ALA A 293 -5.72 -12.22 8.32
CA ALA A 293 -5.63 -13.39 7.45
C ALA A 293 -7.01 -13.72 6.87
N VAL A 294 -8.06 -13.80 7.70
CA VAL A 294 -9.46 -13.97 7.29
C VAL A 294 -9.86 -12.89 6.28
N SER A 295 -9.51 -11.62 6.56
CA SER A 295 -9.79 -10.51 5.65
C SER A 295 -9.07 -10.64 4.30
N LYS A 296 -7.84 -11.18 4.27
CA LYS A 296 -7.11 -11.44 3.01
C LYS A 296 -7.76 -12.56 2.23
N ILE A 297 -8.07 -13.68 2.89
CA ILE A 297 -8.72 -14.84 2.28
C ILE A 297 -10.09 -14.46 1.72
N SER A 298 -10.86 -13.65 2.44
CA SER A 298 -12.15 -13.13 1.96
C SER A 298 -12.00 -12.39 0.62
N ARG A 299 -11.00 -11.52 0.48
CA ARG A 299 -10.73 -10.81 -0.78
C ARG A 299 -10.27 -11.74 -1.91
N VAL A 300 -9.48 -12.76 -1.60
CA VAL A 300 -9.11 -13.81 -2.56
C VAL A 300 -10.33 -14.61 -2.99
N LYS A 301 -11.21 -14.98 -2.06
CA LYS A 301 -12.48 -15.65 -2.37
C LYS A 301 -13.36 -14.79 -3.28
N SER A 302 -13.48 -13.48 -3.02
CA SER A 302 -14.20 -12.57 -3.93
C SER A 302 -13.64 -12.59 -5.36
N PHE A 303 -12.31 -12.56 -5.49
CA PHE A 303 -11.65 -12.68 -6.79
C PHE A 303 -11.92 -14.03 -7.46
N LEU A 304 -11.78 -15.13 -6.72
CA LEU A 304 -12.04 -16.46 -7.26
C LEU A 304 -13.50 -16.62 -7.67
N SER A 305 -14.46 -16.08 -6.90
CA SER A 305 -15.88 -16.09 -7.27
C SER A 305 -16.11 -15.32 -8.58
N PHE A 306 -15.50 -14.16 -8.76
CA PHE A 306 -15.59 -13.42 -10.02
C PHE A 306 -15.03 -14.21 -11.20
N MET A 307 -13.86 -14.81 -11.01
CA MET A 307 -13.18 -15.59 -12.04
C MET A 307 -13.94 -16.88 -12.37
N ALA A 308 -14.56 -17.52 -11.38
CA ALA A 308 -15.32 -18.76 -11.48
C ALA A 308 -16.72 -18.59 -12.07
N HIS A 309 -17.22 -17.36 -12.22
CA HIS A 309 -18.59 -17.13 -12.66
C HIS A 309 -18.88 -17.75 -14.03
N GLY A 310 -19.87 -18.65 -14.12
CA GLY A 310 -20.17 -19.33 -15.39
C GLY A 310 -19.18 -20.42 -15.78
N PHE A 311 -18.30 -20.85 -14.87
CA PHE A 311 -17.51 -22.07 -15.01
C PHE A 311 -18.09 -23.18 -14.14
N ASN A 312 -18.20 -24.38 -14.73
CA ASN A 312 -18.86 -25.52 -14.09
C ASN A 312 -17.84 -26.38 -13.31
N ARG A 313 -16.58 -26.36 -13.76
CA ARG A 313 -15.48 -27.14 -13.18
C ARG A 313 -14.45 -26.18 -12.60
N LEU A 314 -14.43 -26.10 -11.27
CA LEU A 314 -13.54 -25.21 -10.53
C LEU A 314 -12.30 -25.92 -9.98
N SER A 315 -12.38 -27.25 -9.80
CA SER A 315 -11.34 -28.05 -9.14
C SER A 315 -10.00 -28.10 -9.90
N ASP A 316 -10.01 -27.88 -11.21
CA ASP A 316 -8.81 -27.91 -12.06
C ASP A 316 -8.12 -26.54 -12.21
N TRP A 317 -8.72 -25.48 -11.65
CA TRP A 317 -8.19 -24.10 -11.64
C TRP A 317 -8.00 -23.46 -13.03
N LEU A 318 -8.41 -24.11 -14.12
CA LEU A 318 -8.17 -23.62 -15.49
C LEU A 318 -8.88 -22.30 -15.79
N PHE A 319 -9.95 -21.98 -15.06
CA PHE A 319 -10.65 -20.71 -15.17
C PHE A 319 -9.76 -19.48 -14.87
N LEU A 320 -8.61 -19.67 -14.22
CA LEU A 320 -7.62 -18.61 -13.99
C LEU A 320 -6.79 -18.26 -15.24
N ARG A 321 -6.78 -19.09 -16.29
CA ARG A 321 -6.08 -18.79 -17.55
C ARG A 321 -6.70 -17.63 -18.33
N ASP A 322 -7.93 -17.24 -18.01
CA ASP A 322 -8.61 -16.13 -18.68
C ASP A 322 -8.02 -14.77 -18.23
N LEU A 323 -6.95 -14.35 -18.91
CA LEU A 323 -6.28 -13.06 -18.68
C LEU A 323 -7.22 -11.87 -18.95
N LYS A 324 -8.20 -12.02 -19.86
CA LYS A 324 -9.18 -10.96 -20.13
C LYS A 324 -10.06 -10.74 -18.90
N ARG A 325 -10.43 -11.82 -18.21
CA ARG A 325 -11.22 -11.77 -16.98
C ARG A 325 -10.41 -11.25 -15.79
N ILE A 326 -9.13 -11.59 -15.67
CA ILE A 326 -8.22 -10.96 -14.68
C ILE A 326 -8.17 -9.44 -14.88
N ARG A 327 -8.00 -8.97 -16.12
CA ARG A 327 -8.04 -7.54 -16.44
C ARG A 327 -9.42 -6.94 -16.17
N GLY A 328 -10.48 -7.69 -16.45
CA GLY A 328 -11.88 -7.34 -16.16
C GLY A 328 -12.15 -7.15 -14.66
N TRP A 329 -11.54 -7.96 -13.81
CA TRP A 329 -11.62 -7.81 -12.36
C TRP A 329 -11.05 -6.47 -11.89
N SER A 330 -9.86 -6.09 -12.38
CA SER A 330 -9.26 -4.79 -12.07
C SER A 330 -10.16 -3.62 -12.49
N ARG A 331 -10.78 -3.71 -13.68
CA ARG A 331 -11.78 -2.71 -14.11
C ARG A 331 -13.01 -2.72 -13.22
N SER A 332 -13.47 -3.88 -12.75
CA SER A 332 -14.62 -3.99 -11.85
C SER A 332 -14.35 -3.34 -10.49
N LEU A 333 -13.10 -3.39 -9.99
CA LEU A 333 -12.66 -2.71 -8.77
C LEU A 333 -12.62 -1.20 -8.93
N ILE A 334 -12.22 -0.69 -10.10
CA ILE A 334 -12.18 0.75 -10.40
C ILE A 334 -13.60 1.31 -10.62
N LYS A 335 -14.46 0.54 -11.30
CA LYS A 335 -15.86 0.93 -11.54
C LYS A 335 -16.73 0.84 -10.29
N SER A 336 -16.38 -0.03 -9.34
CA SER A 336 -17.05 -0.07 -8.05
C SER A 336 -16.74 1.20 -7.25
N SER A 337 -17.69 1.68 -6.44
CA SER A 337 -17.54 2.81 -5.53
C SER A 337 -16.58 2.55 -4.36
N LEU A 338 -15.64 1.61 -4.50
CA LEU A 338 -14.62 1.32 -3.51
C LEU A 338 -13.58 2.43 -3.47
N GLN A 339 -13.12 2.75 -2.26
CA GLN A 339 -11.99 3.66 -2.07
C GLN A 339 -10.74 3.11 -2.80
N VAL A 340 -9.97 3.99 -3.43
CA VAL A 340 -8.75 3.64 -4.19
C VAL A 340 -7.78 2.78 -3.36
N THR A 341 -7.65 3.08 -2.06
CA THR A 341 -6.84 2.30 -1.12
C THR A 341 -7.36 0.88 -0.96
N THR A 342 -8.68 0.70 -0.90
CA THR A 342 -9.32 -0.62 -0.82
C THR A 342 -9.07 -1.42 -2.08
N SER A 343 -9.27 -0.83 -3.26
CA SER A 343 -8.98 -1.49 -4.54
C SER A 343 -7.52 -1.94 -4.66
N ASP A 344 -6.58 -1.11 -4.19
CA ASP A 344 -5.15 -1.46 -4.11
C ASP A 344 -4.89 -2.64 -3.16
N PHE A 345 -5.58 -2.74 -2.02
CA PHE A 345 -5.50 -3.91 -1.14
C PHE A 345 -6.02 -5.19 -1.79
N TYR A 346 -7.10 -5.12 -2.59
CA TYR A 346 -7.61 -6.29 -3.33
C TYR A 346 -6.56 -6.78 -4.34
N ILE A 347 -6.02 -5.87 -5.16
CA ILE A 347 -5.03 -6.22 -6.19
C ILE A 347 -3.79 -6.85 -5.55
N LYS A 348 -3.25 -6.24 -4.47
CA LYS A 348 -2.08 -6.77 -3.77
C LYS A 348 -2.32 -8.16 -3.18
N ASN A 349 -3.47 -8.39 -2.56
CA ASN A 349 -3.77 -9.69 -1.97
C ASN A 349 -3.91 -10.79 -3.02
N ILE A 350 -4.45 -10.45 -4.20
CA ILE A 350 -4.55 -11.38 -5.33
C ILE A 350 -3.16 -11.67 -5.88
N SER A 351 -2.33 -10.64 -6.09
CA SER A 351 -0.94 -10.82 -6.53
C SER A 351 -0.16 -11.74 -5.59
N HIS A 352 -0.27 -11.55 -4.27
CA HIS A 352 0.36 -12.44 -3.30
C HIS A 352 -0.19 -13.87 -3.38
N PHE A 353 -1.50 -14.04 -3.60
CA PHE A 353 -2.11 -15.36 -3.72
C PHE A 353 -1.64 -16.10 -4.97
N LEU A 354 -1.58 -15.42 -6.11
CA LEU A 354 -1.08 -15.99 -7.36
C LEU A 354 0.41 -16.36 -7.24
N LYS A 355 1.20 -15.53 -6.55
CA LYS A 355 2.59 -15.84 -6.22
C LYS A 355 2.71 -17.09 -5.33
N TYR A 356 1.88 -17.20 -4.30
CA TYR A 356 1.83 -18.40 -3.46
C TYR A 356 1.43 -19.64 -4.25
N MET A 357 0.46 -19.55 -5.17
CA MET A 357 0.12 -20.66 -6.07
C MET A 357 1.26 -21.09 -6.97
N ASN A 358 2.08 -20.14 -7.41
CA ASN A 358 3.26 -20.42 -8.21
C ASN A 358 4.37 -21.10 -7.38
N GLU A 359 4.56 -20.70 -6.13
CA GLU A 359 5.56 -21.28 -5.23
C GLU A 359 5.12 -22.62 -4.62
N THR A 360 3.80 -22.79 -4.43
CA THR A 360 3.20 -23.98 -3.80
C THR A 360 2.05 -24.51 -4.67
N PRO A 361 2.34 -25.20 -5.80
CA PRO A 361 1.32 -25.67 -6.73
C PRO A 361 0.26 -26.55 -6.04
N CYS A 362 -1.02 -26.28 -6.31
CA CYS A 362 -2.10 -27.13 -5.82
C CYS A 362 -2.05 -28.48 -6.54
N LYS A 363 -1.98 -29.59 -5.79
CA LYS A 363 -1.87 -30.96 -6.35
C LYS A 363 -3.01 -31.35 -7.31
N GLY A 364 -4.16 -30.67 -7.24
CA GLY A 364 -5.31 -30.87 -8.14
C GLY A 364 -5.40 -29.87 -9.30
N SER A 365 -4.49 -28.89 -9.38
CA SER A 365 -4.48 -27.88 -10.44
C SER A 365 -3.95 -28.46 -11.75
N ARG A 366 -4.59 -28.10 -12.86
CA ARG A 366 -4.09 -28.39 -14.22
C ARG A 366 -3.37 -27.19 -14.85
N LEU A 367 -3.17 -26.11 -14.10
CA LEU A 367 -2.34 -24.99 -14.53
C LEU A 367 -0.88 -25.42 -14.58
N ASN A 368 -0.21 -25.20 -15.70
CA ASN A 368 1.22 -25.46 -15.83
C ASN A 368 2.06 -24.25 -15.41
N GLN A 369 3.39 -24.43 -15.34
CA GLN A 369 4.31 -23.36 -14.92
C GLN A 369 4.23 -22.12 -15.84
N ASN A 370 4.02 -22.32 -17.14
CA ASN A 370 3.90 -21.23 -18.10
C ASN A 370 2.61 -20.44 -17.90
N ASP A 371 1.49 -21.11 -17.64
CA ASP A 371 0.21 -20.47 -17.29
C ASP A 371 0.39 -19.62 -16.03
N MET A 372 1.08 -20.13 -15.01
CA MET A 372 1.35 -19.39 -13.77
C MET A 372 2.25 -18.16 -13.98
N ILE A 373 3.28 -18.26 -14.84
CA ILE A 373 4.13 -17.11 -15.21
C ILE A 373 3.31 -16.03 -15.92
N LEU A 374 2.46 -16.42 -16.88
CA LEU A 374 1.59 -15.50 -17.61
C LEU A 374 0.55 -14.82 -16.70
N ILE A 375 -0.02 -15.57 -15.74
CA ILE A 375 -1.02 -15.06 -14.79
C ILE A 375 -0.38 -14.11 -13.75
N THR A 376 0.86 -14.37 -13.33
CA THR A 376 1.56 -13.56 -12.31
C THR A 376 2.27 -12.32 -12.88
N SER A 377 2.52 -12.29 -14.19
CA SER A 377 3.08 -11.14 -14.92
C SER A 377 2.12 -10.60 -16.01
N PRO A 378 0.89 -10.15 -15.64
CA PRO A 378 -0.19 -9.88 -16.59
C PRO A 378 -0.07 -8.59 -17.42
#